data_AF-A0A936ME31-F1
#
_entry.id   AF-A0A936ME31-F1
#
_cell.length_a   1.000
_cell.length_b   1.000
_cell.length_c   1.000
_cell.angle_alpha   90.00
_cell.angle_beta   90.00
_cell.angle_gamma   90.00
#
_symmetry.space_group_name_H-M   'P 1'
#
loop_
_entity.id
_entity.type
_entity.pdbx_description
1 polymer ?
#
loop_
_entity_poly.entity_id
_entity_poly.type
_entity_poly.pdbx_seq_one_letter_code
_entity_poly.pdbx_strand_id
1 'polypeptide(L)'
;MIYKLKVEVKYIYLRQLAEKDFDSLYPVMNENSFLIHSILNTIEIEELIEVYLEEKNLVLRKKIESNLFRQFKSIKNNEGIYDLLYSKLKDCNYPKRQKVRKLLSELIVNLNTKFYNDFFDTFFFSLYRNDRVAALNISEKIWRDEFNNLFFDEYLNSYDEQFLRKILEFGNFKIYLEQIKFLWEKELTNSLKNSIIKLFGKEYFEKFEFLKELEPDKYLLLLTVSERTIKNSEFISIYQLLPNESKVYGILLLSSMKNWNLIKKEIENTFVNSTHLKGRVLGFKDSYEFEKHKFFKSFLR
;
A
#
# COMPACT_ATOMS: atom_id res chain seq x y z
N MET A 1 29.50 20.24 -31.03
CA MET A 1 30.08 18.95 -31.49
C MET A 1 31.06 18.35 -30.47
N ILE A 2 32.04 19.12 -29.96
CA ILE A 2 33.06 18.64 -29.00
C ILE A 2 32.47 18.16 -27.64
N TYR A 3 31.43 18.82 -27.12
CA TYR A 3 30.80 18.42 -25.85
C TYR A 3 30.10 17.05 -25.92
N LYS A 4 29.38 16.78 -27.01
CA LYS A 4 28.68 15.50 -27.24
C LYS A 4 29.67 14.31 -27.29
N LEU A 5 30.84 14.53 -27.90
CA LEU A 5 31.94 13.56 -27.93
C LEU A 5 32.49 13.24 -26.54
N LYS A 6 32.56 14.21 -25.60
CA LYS A 6 33.04 13.97 -24.24
C LYS A 6 32.11 13.06 -23.42
N VAL A 7 30.80 13.24 -23.59
CA VAL A 7 29.79 12.41 -22.91
C VAL A 7 29.80 10.99 -23.45
N GLU A 8 29.92 10.84 -24.77
CA GLU A 8 29.99 9.55 -25.44
C GLU A 8 31.22 8.75 -24.99
N VAL A 9 32.39 9.39 -24.87
CA VAL A 9 33.61 8.77 -24.34
C VAL A 9 33.45 8.35 -22.87
N LYS A 10 32.89 9.23 -22.02
CA LYS A 10 32.61 8.89 -20.62
C LYS A 10 31.63 7.71 -20.51
N TYR A 11 30.65 7.64 -21.40
CA TYR A 11 29.64 6.59 -21.41
C TYR A 11 30.18 5.23 -21.85
N ILE A 12 31.01 5.20 -22.89
CA ILE A 12 31.71 3.99 -23.32
C ILE A 12 32.55 3.43 -22.16
N TYR A 13 33.27 4.33 -21.46
CA TYR A 13 34.09 3.93 -20.32
C TYR A 13 33.25 3.41 -19.14
N LEU A 14 32.11 4.04 -18.83
CA LEU A 14 31.16 3.57 -17.82
C LEU A 14 30.64 2.15 -18.12
N ARG A 15 30.33 1.85 -19.38
CA ARG A 15 29.90 0.50 -19.80
C ARG A 15 30.99 -0.53 -19.58
N GLN A 16 32.22 -0.23 -20.00
CA GLN A 16 33.36 -1.12 -19.80
C GLN A 16 33.63 -1.42 -18.31
N LEU A 17 33.50 -0.40 -17.45
CA LEU A 17 33.64 -0.58 -16.00
C LEU A 17 32.49 -1.42 -15.40
N ALA A 18 31.26 -1.18 -15.84
CA ALA A 18 30.11 -1.92 -15.35
C ALA A 18 30.09 -3.40 -15.78
N GLU A 19 30.64 -3.71 -16.95
CA GLU A 19 30.85 -5.10 -17.41
C GLU A 19 31.87 -5.82 -16.54
N LYS A 20 32.99 -5.16 -16.18
CA LYS A 20 33.99 -5.71 -15.26
C LYS A 20 33.47 -5.92 -13.84
N ASP A 21 32.47 -5.15 -13.40
CA ASP A 21 31.80 -5.37 -12.12
C ASP A 21 30.94 -6.64 -12.09
N PHE A 22 30.37 -7.03 -13.24
CA PHE A 22 29.49 -8.19 -13.36
C PHE A 22 30.25 -9.53 -13.21
N ASP A 23 31.51 -9.56 -13.63
CA ASP A 23 32.35 -10.77 -13.56
C ASP A 23 33.00 -11.00 -12.18
N SER A 24 32.82 -10.08 -11.23
CA SER A 24 33.41 -10.21 -9.89
C SER A 24 32.52 -11.03 -8.95
N LEU A 25 33.06 -12.14 -8.42
CA LEU A 25 32.40 -13.04 -7.45
C LEU A 25 31.98 -12.38 -6.12
N TYR A 26 32.39 -11.13 -5.87
CA TYR A 26 32.14 -10.39 -4.63
C TYR A 26 31.76 -8.92 -4.92
N PRO A 27 30.46 -8.59 -5.02
CA PRO A 27 29.97 -7.28 -5.49
C PRO A 27 30.05 -6.13 -4.47
N VAL A 28 30.61 -6.34 -3.28
CA VAL A 28 30.38 -5.41 -2.14
C VAL A 28 31.42 -4.29 -2.03
N MET A 29 32.62 -4.40 -2.62
CA MET A 29 33.58 -3.29 -2.70
C MET A 29 34.47 -3.40 -3.93
N ASN A 30 33.90 -3.21 -5.12
CA ASN A 30 34.69 -3.10 -6.34
C ASN A 30 35.19 -1.66 -6.50
N GLU A 31 36.51 -1.45 -6.66
CA GLU A 31 37.14 -0.14 -6.89
C GLU A 31 36.48 0.62 -8.06
N ASN A 32 36.00 -0.11 -9.05
CA ASN A 32 35.23 0.41 -10.18
C ASN A 32 33.94 1.10 -9.74
N SER A 33 33.32 0.74 -8.62
CA SER A 33 32.11 1.38 -8.14
C SER A 33 32.36 2.85 -7.74
N PHE A 34 33.46 3.11 -7.05
CA PHE A 34 33.88 4.48 -6.72
C PHE A 34 34.21 5.27 -7.98
N LEU A 35 34.89 4.65 -8.95
CA LEU A 35 35.22 5.28 -10.22
C LEU A 35 33.96 5.61 -11.03
N ILE A 36 33.00 4.68 -11.12
CA ILE A 36 31.69 4.90 -11.75
C ILE A 36 30.97 6.07 -11.09
N HIS A 37 30.86 6.09 -9.76
CA HIS A 37 30.23 7.21 -9.05
C HIS A 37 30.93 8.54 -9.32
N SER A 38 32.26 8.54 -9.39
CA SER A 38 33.05 9.74 -9.66
C SER A 38 32.80 10.26 -11.08
N ILE A 39 32.79 9.39 -12.08
CA ILE A 39 32.49 9.76 -13.48
C ILE A 39 31.06 10.30 -13.59
N LEU A 40 30.08 9.62 -12.99
CA LEU A 40 28.67 10.03 -13.03
C LEU A 40 28.46 11.44 -12.46
N ASN A 41 29.20 11.83 -11.41
CA ASN A 41 29.13 13.18 -10.83
C ASN A 41 29.67 14.28 -11.75
N THR A 42 30.35 13.92 -12.84
CA THR A 42 30.91 14.89 -13.81
C THR A 42 30.06 15.04 -15.07
N ILE A 43 28.92 14.36 -15.13
CA ILE A 43 27.98 14.42 -16.26
C ILE A 43 26.83 15.33 -15.83
N GLU A 44 26.45 16.26 -16.69
CA GLU A 44 25.29 17.14 -16.44
C GLU A 44 24.02 16.31 -16.31
N ILE A 45 23.09 16.75 -15.47
CA ILE A 45 21.94 15.94 -15.10
C ILE A 45 21.05 15.62 -16.30
N GLU A 46 20.87 16.56 -17.23
CA GLU A 46 20.07 16.40 -18.43
C GLU A 46 20.67 15.33 -19.35
N GLU A 47 21.99 15.32 -19.51
CA GLU A 47 22.71 14.32 -20.29
C GLU A 47 22.62 12.95 -19.62
N LEU A 48 22.75 12.91 -18.28
CA LEU A 48 22.67 11.69 -17.51
C LEU A 48 21.27 11.05 -17.58
N ILE A 49 20.22 11.87 -17.65
CA ILE A 49 18.84 11.41 -17.90
C ILE A 49 18.75 10.73 -19.27
N GLU A 50 19.29 11.31 -20.34
CA GLU A 50 19.25 10.66 -21.66
C GLU A 50 19.95 9.29 -21.64
N VAL A 51 21.13 9.24 -21.01
CA VAL A 51 21.90 8.01 -20.85
C VAL A 51 21.07 6.95 -20.10
N TYR A 52 20.41 7.32 -19.00
CA TYR A 52 19.53 6.41 -18.25
C TYR A 52 18.39 5.84 -19.10
N LEU A 53 17.74 6.71 -19.88
CA LEU A 53 16.59 6.34 -20.70
C LEU A 53 16.95 5.36 -21.81
N GLU A 54 18.15 5.47 -22.37
CA GLU A 54 18.64 4.57 -23.43
C GLU A 54 19.41 3.34 -22.90
N GLU A 55 19.83 3.34 -21.62
CA GLU A 55 20.65 2.26 -21.08
C GLU A 55 19.91 0.91 -20.99
N LYS A 56 20.55 -0.12 -21.56
CA LYS A 56 20.12 -1.52 -21.58
C LYS A 56 20.80 -2.34 -20.47
N ASN A 57 22.05 -2.04 -20.13
CA ASN A 57 22.77 -2.71 -19.05
C ASN A 57 22.12 -2.38 -17.69
N LEU A 58 21.54 -3.41 -17.04
CA LEU A 58 20.79 -3.25 -15.80
C LEU A 58 21.65 -2.73 -14.64
N VAL A 59 22.91 -3.18 -14.54
CA VAL A 59 23.84 -2.81 -13.46
C VAL A 59 24.18 -1.33 -13.57
N LEU A 60 24.66 -0.90 -14.74
CA LEU A 60 24.98 0.51 -14.99
C LEU A 60 23.74 1.39 -14.83
N ARG A 61 22.59 0.97 -15.35
CA ARG A 61 21.33 1.69 -15.21
C ARG A 61 20.95 1.93 -13.74
N LYS A 62 21.09 0.93 -12.87
CA LYS A 62 20.84 1.08 -11.42
C LYS A 62 21.81 2.07 -10.76
N LYS A 63 23.08 2.08 -11.17
CA LYS A 63 24.07 3.04 -10.67
C LYS A 63 23.76 4.47 -11.12
N ILE A 64 23.36 4.66 -12.38
CA ILE A 64 22.90 5.95 -12.91
C ILE A 64 21.65 6.42 -12.16
N GLU A 65 20.67 5.54 -11.98
CA GLU A 65 19.42 5.85 -11.25
C GLU A 65 19.68 6.33 -9.83
N SER A 66 20.49 5.59 -9.07
CA SER A 66 20.88 5.96 -7.71
C SER A 66 21.57 7.33 -7.67
N ASN A 67 22.43 7.61 -8.66
CA ASN A 67 23.09 8.90 -8.79
C ASN A 67 22.08 10.03 -9.05
N LEU A 68 21.16 9.86 -10.02
CA LEU A 68 20.11 10.82 -10.35
C LEU A 68 19.22 11.13 -9.13
N PHE A 69 18.76 10.10 -8.41
CA PHE A 69 17.91 10.27 -7.22
C PHE A 69 18.60 11.07 -6.12
N ARG A 70 19.91 10.85 -5.92
CA ARG A 70 20.69 11.66 -4.98
C ARG A 70 20.79 13.11 -5.46
N GLN A 71 21.01 13.35 -6.76
CA GLN A 71 21.11 14.69 -7.31
C GLN A 71 19.79 15.48 -7.24
N PHE A 72 18.64 14.84 -7.46
CA PHE A 72 17.32 15.48 -7.34
C PHE A 72 17.06 16.11 -5.96
N LYS A 73 17.70 15.59 -4.91
CA LYS A 73 17.56 16.13 -3.55
C LYS A 73 18.31 17.44 -3.33
N SER A 74 19.29 17.77 -4.16
CA SER A 74 20.16 18.93 -3.98
C SER A 74 20.20 19.89 -5.17
N ILE A 75 19.56 19.55 -6.28
CA ILE A 75 19.53 20.41 -7.47
C ILE A 75 18.58 21.60 -7.25
N LYS A 76 19.01 22.78 -7.71
CA LYS A 76 18.24 24.02 -7.56
C LYS A 76 17.07 24.12 -8.56
N ASN A 77 17.20 23.51 -9.74
CA ASN A 77 16.25 23.63 -10.83
C ASN A 77 15.36 22.38 -10.99
N ASN A 78 14.68 21.95 -9.91
CA ASN A 78 13.81 20.76 -9.97
C ASN A 78 12.67 20.92 -10.98
N GLU A 79 12.12 22.13 -11.12
CA GLU A 79 11.01 22.41 -12.04
C GLU A 79 11.43 22.23 -13.51
N GLY A 80 12.59 22.77 -13.91
CA GLY A 80 13.08 22.59 -15.28
C GLY A 80 13.39 21.12 -15.62
N ILE A 81 13.87 20.34 -14.66
CA ILE A 81 14.08 18.89 -14.85
C ILE A 81 12.75 18.15 -14.96
N TYR A 82 11.72 18.57 -14.22
CA TYR A 82 10.38 18.02 -14.35
C TYR A 82 9.84 18.26 -15.75
N ASP A 83 9.87 19.49 -16.25
CA ASP A 83 9.40 19.84 -17.59
C ASP A 83 10.15 19.07 -18.69
N LEU A 84 11.47 18.91 -18.53
CA LEU A 84 12.28 18.08 -19.41
C LEU A 84 11.79 16.63 -19.43
N LEU A 85 11.61 16.00 -18.27
CA LEU A 85 11.13 14.62 -18.17
C LEU A 85 9.70 14.47 -18.70
N TYR A 86 8.85 15.45 -18.41
CA TYR A 86 7.46 15.47 -18.86
C TYR A 86 7.38 15.53 -20.39
N SER A 87 8.19 16.37 -21.03
CA SER A 87 8.26 16.46 -22.50
C SER A 87 8.59 15.11 -23.16
N LYS A 88 9.35 14.25 -22.47
CA LYS A 88 9.74 12.92 -22.95
C LYS A 88 8.60 11.90 -22.88
N LEU A 89 7.50 12.18 -22.20
CA LEU A 89 6.34 11.28 -22.13
C LEU A 89 5.56 11.23 -23.45
N LYS A 90 5.54 12.34 -24.22
CA LYS A 90 4.66 12.51 -25.39
C LYS A 90 4.90 11.48 -26.51
N ASP A 91 6.17 11.12 -26.76
CA ASP A 91 6.56 10.29 -27.91
C ASP A 91 7.33 9.02 -27.51
N CYS A 92 7.15 8.55 -26.26
CA CYS A 92 7.93 7.41 -25.75
C CYS A 92 7.17 6.08 -25.76
N ASN A 93 7.88 5.00 -26.10
CA ASN A 93 7.38 3.65 -25.91
C ASN A 93 7.24 3.31 -24.41
N TYR A 94 6.48 2.26 -24.10
CA TYR A 94 6.19 1.91 -22.71
C TYR A 94 7.45 1.65 -21.84
N PRO A 95 8.51 0.95 -22.31
CA PRO A 95 9.74 0.80 -21.52
C PRO A 95 10.40 2.14 -21.14
N LYS A 96 10.46 3.10 -22.07
CA LYS A 96 10.99 4.43 -21.81
C LYS A 96 10.05 5.22 -20.89
N ARG A 97 8.73 5.12 -21.10
CA ARG A 97 7.71 5.71 -20.22
C ARG A 97 7.86 5.26 -18.77
N GLN A 98 8.09 3.97 -18.53
CA GLN A 98 8.32 3.44 -17.19
C GLN A 98 9.53 4.08 -16.50
N LYS A 99 10.63 4.24 -17.24
CA LYS A 99 11.84 4.91 -16.74
C LYS A 99 11.58 6.39 -16.43
N VAL A 100 10.91 7.11 -17.34
CA VAL A 100 10.55 8.53 -17.14
C VAL A 100 9.64 8.69 -15.92
N ARG A 101 8.56 7.90 -15.82
CA ARG A 101 7.67 7.90 -14.66
C ARG A 101 8.42 7.70 -13.36
N LYS A 102 9.38 6.77 -13.33
CA LYS A 102 10.19 6.50 -12.13
C LYS A 102 11.02 7.72 -11.73
N LEU A 103 11.64 8.41 -12.68
CA LEU A 103 12.36 9.66 -12.40
C LEU A 103 11.41 10.76 -11.91
N LEU A 104 10.25 10.93 -12.55
CA LEU A 104 9.24 11.90 -12.14
C LEU A 104 8.70 11.63 -10.73
N SER A 105 8.46 10.36 -10.37
CA SER A 105 8.00 9.96 -9.04
C SER A 105 9.01 10.28 -7.93
N GLU A 106 10.32 10.19 -8.20
CA GLU A 106 11.33 10.60 -7.21
C GLU A 106 11.44 12.13 -7.13
N LEU A 107 11.39 12.80 -8.29
CA LEU A 107 11.55 14.26 -8.38
C LEU A 107 10.42 15.03 -7.71
N ILE A 108 9.18 14.54 -7.83
CA ILE A 108 7.97 15.26 -7.42
C ILE A 108 7.94 15.60 -5.93
N VAL A 109 8.64 14.83 -5.09
CA VAL A 109 8.73 15.05 -3.65
C VAL A 109 9.30 16.42 -3.31
N ASN A 110 10.12 16.99 -4.21
CA ASN A 110 10.80 18.27 -4.03
C ASN A 110 10.09 19.44 -4.73
N LEU A 111 8.88 19.23 -5.26
CA LEU A 111 8.11 20.21 -6.03
C LEU A 111 6.89 20.72 -5.27
N ASN A 112 6.32 21.83 -5.73
CA ASN A 112 5.08 22.38 -5.19
C ASN A 112 3.84 21.62 -5.72
N THR A 113 2.68 21.85 -5.10
CA THR A 113 1.41 21.15 -5.39
C THR A 113 0.95 21.26 -6.84
N LYS A 114 1.34 22.29 -7.60
CA LYS A 114 0.98 22.41 -9.02
C LYS A 114 1.49 21.20 -9.82
N PHE A 115 2.74 20.78 -9.57
CA PHE A 115 3.35 19.64 -10.24
C PHE A 115 2.77 18.30 -9.81
N TYR A 116 2.25 18.21 -8.57
CA TYR A 116 1.50 17.04 -8.13
C TYR A 116 0.19 16.87 -8.90
N ASN A 117 -0.54 17.96 -9.14
CA ASN A 117 -1.75 17.90 -9.95
C ASN A 117 -1.43 17.49 -11.38
N ASP A 118 -0.43 18.12 -12.01
CA ASP A 118 0.00 17.78 -13.37
C ASP A 118 0.44 16.31 -13.49
N PHE A 119 1.20 15.81 -12.52
CA PHE A 119 1.61 14.40 -12.47
C PHE A 119 0.38 13.48 -12.36
N PHE A 120 -0.56 13.81 -11.48
CA PHE A 120 -1.75 13.00 -11.27
C PHE A 120 -2.60 12.93 -12.54
N ASP A 121 -2.93 14.08 -13.13
CA ASP A 121 -3.75 14.15 -14.35
C ASP A 121 -3.11 13.38 -15.51
N THR A 122 -1.78 13.40 -15.58
CA THR A 122 -1.01 12.69 -16.61
C THR A 122 -1.04 11.18 -16.49
N PHE A 123 -1.02 10.65 -15.26
CA PHE A 123 -0.87 9.23 -15.02
C PHE A 123 -2.16 8.52 -14.60
N PHE A 124 -3.13 9.22 -14.01
CA PHE A 124 -4.37 8.64 -13.51
C PHE A 124 -5.26 8.08 -14.62
N PHE A 125 -5.36 8.81 -15.74
CA PHE A 125 -6.15 8.40 -16.91
C PHE A 125 -5.35 7.54 -17.91
N SER A 126 -4.15 7.11 -17.54
CA SER A 126 -3.33 6.24 -18.39
C SER A 126 -3.94 4.84 -18.51
N LEU A 127 -3.86 4.25 -19.71
CA LEU A 127 -4.23 2.85 -19.95
C LEU A 127 -3.30 1.85 -19.22
N TYR A 128 -2.14 2.31 -18.72
CA TYR A 128 -1.17 1.46 -18.05
C TYR A 128 -1.41 1.42 -16.54
N ARG A 129 -1.65 0.22 -16.00
CA ARG A 129 -1.86 0.00 -14.55
C ARG A 129 -0.78 0.65 -13.66
N ASN A 130 0.50 0.52 -14.04
CA ASN A 130 1.61 1.06 -13.24
C ASN A 130 1.64 2.60 -13.20
N ASP A 131 1.06 3.26 -14.20
CA ASP A 131 0.92 4.71 -14.20
C ASP A 131 -0.19 5.12 -13.23
N ARG A 132 -1.34 4.46 -13.30
CA ARG A 132 -2.45 4.67 -12.38
C ARG A 132 -2.03 4.49 -10.92
N VAL A 133 -1.27 3.43 -10.63
CA VAL A 133 -0.70 3.18 -9.29
C VAL A 133 0.23 4.33 -8.86
N ALA A 134 1.05 4.87 -9.76
CA ALA A 134 1.91 6.00 -9.43
C ALA A 134 1.10 7.27 -9.12
N ALA A 135 0.00 7.53 -9.86
CA ALA A 135 -0.91 8.63 -9.56
C ALA A 135 -1.60 8.45 -8.19
N LEU A 136 -2.06 7.23 -7.88
CA LEU A 136 -2.65 6.90 -6.58
C LEU A 136 -1.69 7.11 -5.40
N ASN A 137 -0.39 6.89 -5.60
CA ASN A 137 0.61 7.08 -4.55
C ASN A 137 0.80 8.55 -4.14
N ILE A 138 0.40 9.49 -4.98
CA ILE A 138 0.54 10.93 -4.68
C ILE A 138 -0.80 11.60 -4.33
N SER A 139 -1.92 10.87 -4.40
CA SER A 139 -3.26 11.45 -4.29
C SER A 139 -3.52 12.16 -2.96
N GLU A 140 -2.85 11.74 -1.88
CA GLU A 140 -2.89 12.42 -0.58
C GLU A 140 -2.52 13.90 -0.67
N LYS A 141 -1.50 14.24 -1.46
CA LYS A 141 -0.96 15.61 -1.55
C LYS A 141 -1.84 16.57 -2.33
N ILE A 142 -2.80 16.04 -3.06
CA ILE A 142 -3.68 16.78 -3.98
C ILE A 142 -5.14 16.42 -3.77
N TRP A 143 -5.48 15.81 -2.65
CA TRP A 143 -6.84 15.34 -2.41
C TRP A 143 -7.83 16.51 -2.46
N ARG A 144 -8.96 16.30 -3.15
CA ARG A 144 -10.08 17.23 -3.23
C ARG A 144 -11.39 16.47 -3.14
N ASP A 145 -12.47 17.14 -2.78
CA ASP A 145 -13.76 16.48 -2.57
C ASP A 145 -14.28 15.78 -3.82
N GLU A 146 -13.98 16.29 -5.01
CA GLU A 146 -14.34 15.66 -6.29
C GLU A 146 -13.68 14.29 -6.48
N PHE A 147 -12.55 14.03 -5.82
CA PHE A 147 -11.86 12.74 -5.89
C PHE A 147 -12.63 11.62 -5.21
N ASN A 148 -13.53 11.94 -4.27
CA ASN A 148 -14.39 10.92 -3.67
C ASN A 148 -15.21 10.22 -4.74
N ASN A 149 -15.88 10.99 -5.62
CA ASN A 149 -16.73 10.45 -6.68
C ASN A 149 -15.87 9.79 -7.76
N LEU A 150 -14.81 10.49 -8.20
CA LEU A 150 -13.91 9.96 -9.23
C LEU A 150 -13.34 8.57 -8.87
N PHE A 151 -12.83 8.41 -7.64
CA PHE A 151 -12.23 7.15 -7.22
C PHE A 151 -13.29 6.08 -7.01
N PHE A 152 -14.49 6.46 -6.57
CA PHE A 152 -15.58 5.53 -6.38
C PHE A 152 -16.07 4.98 -7.72
N ASP A 153 -16.23 5.84 -8.72
CA ASP A 153 -16.58 5.44 -10.08
C ASP A 153 -15.52 4.53 -10.69
N GLU A 154 -14.23 4.86 -10.50
CA GLU A 154 -13.13 3.99 -10.94
C GLU A 154 -13.13 2.62 -10.23
N TYR A 155 -13.48 2.58 -8.95
CA TYR A 155 -13.70 1.31 -8.26
C TYR A 155 -14.87 0.52 -8.87
N LEU A 156 -16.03 1.14 -9.09
CA LEU A 156 -17.19 0.45 -9.66
C LEU A 156 -16.91 -0.13 -11.06
N ASN A 157 -16.07 0.55 -11.84
CA ASN A 157 -15.70 0.12 -13.18
C ASN A 157 -14.62 -0.98 -13.20
N SER A 158 -13.65 -0.93 -12.28
CA SER A 158 -12.46 -1.81 -12.32
C SER A 158 -12.41 -2.89 -11.24
N TYR A 159 -13.19 -2.73 -10.16
CA TYR A 159 -13.11 -3.48 -8.91
C TYR A 159 -11.72 -3.44 -8.24
N ASP A 160 -10.84 -2.49 -8.59
CA ASP A 160 -9.56 -2.32 -7.91
C ASP A 160 -9.76 -1.61 -6.55
N GLU A 161 -9.60 -2.38 -5.47
CA GLU A 161 -9.79 -1.86 -4.10
C GLU A 161 -8.85 -0.72 -3.72
N GLN A 162 -7.76 -0.49 -4.46
CA GLN A 162 -6.85 0.63 -4.16
C GLN A 162 -7.58 1.97 -4.20
N PHE A 163 -8.60 2.13 -5.05
CA PHE A 163 -9.42 3.34 -5.08
C PHE A 163 -10.22 3.52 -3.80
N LEU A 164 -10.93 2.47 -3.36
CA LEU A 164 -11.67 2.51 -2.09
C LEU A 164 -10.75 2.76 -0.90
N ARG A 165 -9.56 2.15 -0.87
CA ARG A 165 -8.57 2.38 0.18
C ARG A 165 -8.18 3.86 0.27
N LYS A 166 -7.97 4.51 -0.87
CA LYS A 166 -7.66 5.96 -0.88
C LYS A 166 -8.82 6.82 -0.40
N ILE A 167 -10.07 6.48 -0.74
CA ILE A 167 -11.25 7.17 -0.19
C ILE A 167 -11.35 6.96 1.32
N LEU A 168 -11.06 5.77 1.84
CA LEU A 168 -11.07 5.50 3.28
C LEU A 168 -9.95 6.24 4.03
N GLU A 169 -8.79 6.39 3.40
CA GLU A 169 -7.61 7.05 3.98
C GLU A 169 -7.74 8.58 4.01
N PHE A 170 -8.22 9.19 2.93
CA PHE A 170 -8.15 10.64 2.72
C PHE A 170 -9.50 11.29 2.40
N GLY A 171 -10.49 10.50 2.01
CA GLY A 171 -11.78 10.97 1.54
C GLY A 171 -12.89 10.99 2.59
N ASN A 172 -14.07 11.37 2.12
CA ASN A 172 -15.30 11.32 2.89
C ASN A 172 -16.11 10.07 2.51
N PHE A 173 -15.65 8.89 2.94
CA PHE A 173 -16.36 7.64 2.67
C PHE A 173 -17.79 7.61 3.25
N LYS A 174 -18.13 8.50 4.20
CA LYS A 174 -19.46 8.56 4.84
C LYS A 174 -20.60 8.70 3.83
N ILE A 175 -20.36 9.39 2.70
CA ILE A 175 -21.37 9.58 1.65
C ILE A 175 -21.82 8.26 0.99
N TYR A 176 -21.01 7.20 1.11
CA TYR A 176 -21.30 5.88 0.52
C TYR A 176 -21.93 4.90 1.51
N LEU A 177 -22.10 5.29 2.78
CA LEU A 177 -22.63 4.40 3.82
C LEU A 177 -24.09 4.01 3.56
N GLU A 178 -24.87 4.83 2.86
CA GLU A 178 -26.23 4.46 2.45
C GLU A 178 -26.25 3.27 1.48
N GLN A 179 -25.16 3.05 0.73
CA GLN A 179 -25.02 1.97 -0.24
C GLN A 179 -24.12 0.85 0.28
N ILE A 180 -23.78 0.84 1.57
CA ILE A 180 -22.75 -0.05 2.10
C ILE A 180 -23.09 -1.53 1.91
N LYS A 181 -24.37 -1.90 2.01
CA LYS A 181 -24.81 -3.29 1.76
C LYS A 181 -24.52 -3.71 0.32
N PHE A 182 -24.86 -2.86 -0.65
CA PHE A 182 -24.57 -3.10 -2.06
C PHE A 182 -23.07 -3.23 -2.30
N LEU A 183 -22.27 -2.35 -1.70
CA LEU A 183 -20.81 -2.44 -1.77
C LEU A 183 -20.28 -3.72 -1.14
N TRP A 184 -20.87 -4.16 -0.03
CA TRP A 184 -20.46 -5.37 0.68
C TRP A 184 -20.59 -6.64 -0.17
N GLU A 185 -21.63 -6.69 -1.01
CA GLU A 185 -21.95 -7.80 -1.89
C GLU A 185 -21.02 -7.88 -3.13
N LYS A 186 -20.23 -6.83 -3.40
CA LYS A 186 -19.26 -6.77 -4.52
C LYS A 186 -17.90 -7.41 -4.22
N GLU A 187 -17.88 -8.50 -3.45
CA GLU A 187 -16.67 -9.27 -3.11
C GLU A 187 -15.51 -8.46 -2.48
N LEU A 188 -15.80 -7.52 -1.58
CA LEU A 188 -14.75 -6.81 -0.84
C LEU A 188 -13.87 -7.79 -0.05
N THR A 189 -12.56 -7.55 -0.03
CA THR A 189 -11.62 -8.30 0.78
C THR A 189 -11.93 -8.15 2.26
N ASN A 190 -11.64 -9.21 3.03
CA ASN A 190 -11.79 -9.20 4.49
C ASN A 190 -11.03 -8.04 5.15
N SER A 191 -9.87 -7.66 4.61
CA SER A 191 -9.11 -6.50 5.11
C SER A 191 -9.91 -5.21 4.99
N LEU A 192 -10.50 -4.94 3.82
CA LEU A 192 -11.25 -3.71 3.58
C LEU A 192 -12.55 -3.67 4.40
N LYS A 193 -13.28 -4.79 4.44
CA LYS A 193 -14.47 -4.96 5.29
C LYS A 193 -14.19 -4.62 6.75
N ASN A 194 -13.09 -5.17 7.29
CA ASN A 194 -12.66 -4.89 8.67
C ASN A 194 -12.31 -3.42 8.88
N SER A 195 -11.61 -2.78 7.93
CA SER A 195 -11.28 -1.35 8.01
C SER A 195 -12.54 -0.48 8.02
N ILE A 196 -13.51 -0.77 7.16
CA ILE A 196 -14.78 -0.03 7.11
C ILE A 196 -15.51 -0.14 8.47
N ILE A 197 -15.63 -1.35 9.04
CA ILE A 197 -16.28 -1.55 10.35
C ILE A 197 -15.52 -0.79 11.45
N LYS A 198 -14.19 -0.84 11.46
CA LYS A 198 -13.38 -0.14 12.47
C LYS A 198 -13.56 1.37 12.41
N LEU A 199 -13.66 1.93 11.20
CA LEU A 199 -13.78 3.39 11.00
C LEU A 199 -15.21 3.90 11.24
N PHE A 200 -16.22 3.16 10.80
CA PHE A 200 -17.60 3.66 10.76
C PHE A 200 -18.59 2.89 11.64
N GLY A 201 -18.24 1.69 12.10
CA GLY A 201 -19.16 0.80 12.80
C GLY A 201 -19.77 1.40 14.06
N LYS A 202 -19.00 2.19 14.82
CA LYS A 202 -19.47 2.83 16.06
C LYS A 202 -20.51 3.93 15.80
N GLU A 203 -20.27 4.80 14.83
CA GLU A 203 -21.13 5.95 14.52
C GLU A 203 -22.34 5.56 13.67
N TYR A 204 -22.20 4.51 12.83
CA TYR A 204 -23.21 4.11 11.84
C TYR A 204 -23.65 2.66 12.02
N PHE A 205 -23.76 2.18 13.26
CA PHE A 205 -24.06 0.78 13.60
C PHE A 205 -25.24 0.21 12.80
N GLU A 206 -26.34 0.98 12.74
CA GLU A 206 -27.60 0.58 12.11
C GLU A 206 -27.42 0.29 10.61
N LYS A 207 -26.48 0.96 9.93
CA LYS A 207 -26.17 0.72 8.52
C LYS A 207 -25.53 -0.64 8.26
N PHE A 208 -24.95 -1.26 9.29
CA PHE A 208 -24.26 -2.54 9.22
C PHE A 208 -25.07 -3.71 9.81
N GLU A 209 -26.32 -3.51 10.23
CA GLU A 209 -27.14 -4.58 10.82
C GLU A 209 -27.34 -5.79 9.90
N PHE A 210 -27.30 -5.58 8.58
CA PHE A 210 -27.37 -6.65 7.59
C PHE A 210 -26.27 -7.72 7.76
N LEU A 211 -25.14 -7.38 8.40
CA LEU A 211 -24.05 -8.33 8.66
C LEU A 211 -24.48 -9.47 9.58
N LYS A 212 -25.48 -9.26 10.44
CA LYS A 212 -25.98 -10.30 11.36
C LYS A 212 -26.38 -11.57 10.61
N GLU A 213 -26.92 -11.41 9.40
CA GLU A 213 -27.37 -12.50 8.55
C GLU A 213 -26.31 -12.90 7.52
N LEU A 214 -25.63 -11.92 6.90
CA LEU A 214 -24.69 -12.19 5.80
C LEU A 214 -23.31 -12.67 6.25
N GLU A 215 -22.73 -12.04 7.27
CA GLU A 215 -21.37 -12.32 7.74
C GLU A 215 -21.30 -12.18 9.28
N PRO A 216 -21.75 -13.23 10.01
CA PRO A 216 -21.85 -13.19 11.47
C PRO A 216 -20.53 -12.84 12.18
N ASP A 217 -19.38 -13.21 11.61
CA ASP A 217 -18.06 -12.86 12.13
C ASP A 217 -17.77 -11.35 12.07
N LYS A 218 -18.22 -10.69 10.99
CA LYS A 218 -18.14 -9.23 10.83
C LYS A 218 -19.15 -8.51 11.71
N TYR A 219 -20.34 -9.08 11.91
CA TYR A 219 -21.30 -8.55 12.86
C TYR A 219 -20.77 -8.59 14.30
N LEU A 220 -20.06 -9.66 14.70
CA LEU A 220 -19.37 -9.69 15.99
C LEU A 220 -18.30 -8.61 16.11
N LEU A 221 -17.53 -8.36 15.05
CA LEU A 221 -16.55 -7.27 15.03
C LEU A 221 -17.23 -5.91 15.18
N LEU A 222 -18.36 -5.68 14.50
CA LEU A 222 -19.15 -4.47 14.61
C LEU A 222 -19.61 -4.22 16.05
N LEU A 223 -20.15 -5.25 16.71
CA LEU A 223 -20.57 -5.18 18.11
C LEU A 223 -19.40 -4.80 19.03
N THR A 224 -18.22 -5.39 18.82
CA THR A 224 -17.00 -5.07 19.59
C THR A 224 -16.58 -3.62 19.39
N VAL A 225 -16.46 -3.15 18.15
CA VAL A 225 -16.02 -1.78 17.83
C VAL A 225 -17.00 -0.74 18.35
N SER A 226 -18.29 -1.07 18.32
CA SER A 226 -19.37 -0.16 18.72
C SER A 226 -19.63 -0.18 20.22
N GLU A 227 -18.92 -1.02 20.98
CA GLU A 227 -19.06 -1.19 22.43
C GLU A 227 -20.51 -1.52 22.86
N ARG A 228 -21.30 -2.13 21.97
CA ARG A 228 -22.69 -2.47 22.25
C ARG A 228 -22.76 -3.73 23.10
N THR A 229 -23.57 -3.68 24.14
CA THR A 229 -23.89 -4.84 24.95
C THR A 229 -25.04 -5.61 24.31
N ILE A 230 -24.85 -6.91 24.08
CA ILE A 230 -25.92 -7.81 23.65
C ILE A 230 -26.15 -8.90 24.70
N LYS A 231 -27.36 -9.48 24.68
CA LYS A 231 -27.71 -10.55 25.60
C LYS A 231 -26.93 -11.82 25.26
N ASN A 232 -26.61 -12.61 26.28
CA ASN A 232 -25.89 -13.89 26.11
C ASN A 232 -26.59 -14.83 25.12
N SER A 233 -27.93 -14.88 25.12
CA SER A 233 -28.70 -15.73 24.20
C SER A 233 -28.55 -15.30 22.74
N GLU A 234 -28.61 -13.99 22.47
CA GLU A 234 -28.41 -13.45 21.14
C GLU A 234 -26.98 -13.70 20.66
N PHE A 235 -26.00 -13.49 21.53
CA PHE A 235 -24.60 -13.79 21.23
C PHE A 235 -24.42 -15.26 20.84
N ILE A 236 -24.94 -16.20 21.64
CA ILE A 236 -24.81 -17.65 21.38
C ILE A 236 -25.39 -17.99 20.02
N SER A 237 -26.54 -17.41 19.67
CA SER A 237 -27.15 -17.64 18.36
C SER A 237 -26.23 -17.19 17.21
N ILE A 238 -25.55 -16.05 17.34
CA ILE A 238 -24.61 -15.54 16.33
C ILE A 238 -23.36 -16.44 16.26
N TYR A 239 -22.82 -16.86 17.40
CA TYR A 239 -21.65 -17.74 17.46
C TYR A 239 -21.90 -19.11 16.85
N GLN A 240 -23.11 -19.66 17.02
CA GLN A 240 -23.50 -20.93 16.41
C GLN A 240 -23.60 -20.86 14.89
N LEU A 241 -23.86 -19.67 14.34
CA LEU A 241 -23.87 -19.41 12.90
C LEU A 241 -22.45 -19.24 12.31
N LEU A 242 -21.41 -19.12 13.14
CA LEU A 242 -20.04 -18.98 12.63
C LEU A 242 -19.53 -20.28 11.99
N PRO A 243 -18.90 -20.20 10.81
CA PRO A 243 -18.09 -21.29 10.28
C PRO A 243 -17.03 -21.74 11.29
N ASN A 244 -16.68 -23.04 11.29
CA ASN A 244 -15.73 -23.59 12.25
C ASN A 244 -14.38 -22.87 12.25
N GLU A 245 -13.88 -22.46 11.09
CA GLU A 245 -12.66 -21.68 10.93
C GLU A 245 -12.71 -20.28 11.56
N SER A 246 -13.91 -19.68 11.64
CA SER A 246 -14.13 -18.35 12.24
C SER A 246 -14.45 -18.39 13.73
N LYS A 247 -14.67 -19.57 14.31
CA LYS A 247 -15.02 -19.70 15.74
C LYS A 247 -13.93 -19.19 16.67
N VAL A 248 -12.66 -19.43 16.36
CA VAL A 248 -11.53 -18.91 17.15
C VAL A 248 -11.54 -17.38 17.18
N TYR A 249 -11.82 -16.75 16.03
CA TYR A 249 -11.96 -15.30 15.94
C TYR A 249 -13.19 -14.80 16.72
N GLY A 250 -14.31 -15.51 16.66
CA GLY A 250 -15.49 -15.24 17.50
C GLY A 250 -15.19 -15.28 19.01
N ILE A 251 -14.39 -16.25 19.48
CA ILE A 251 -13.93 -16.33 20.88
C ILE A 251 -13.04 -15.15 21.27
N LEU A 252 -12.18 -14.70 20.35
CA LEU A 252 -11.36 -13.52 20.57
C LEU A 252 -12.23 -12.26 20.75
N LEU A 253 -13.20 -12.06 19.86
CA LEU A 253 -14.15 -10.94 19.93
C LEU A 253 -15.00 -11.03 21.21
N LEU A 254 -15.42 -12.22 21.63
CA LEU A 254 -16.07 -12.42 22.92
C LEU A 254 -15.27 -11.91 24.09
N SER A 255 -13.98 -12.23 24.10
CA SER A 255 -13.05 -11.85 25.17
C SER A 255 -12.93 -10.34 25.30
N SER A 256 -12.99 -9.62 24.17
CA SER A 256 -13.03 -8.16 24.16
C SER A 256 -14.30 -7.57 24.78
N MET A 257 -15.43 -8.29 24.72
CA MET A 257 -16.72 -7.91 25.33
C MET A 257 -16.83 -8.28 26.82
N LYS A 258 -15.79 -8.91 27.41
CA LYS A 258 -15.70 -9.31 28.82
C LYS A 258 -16.75 -10.33 29.30
N ASN A 259 -17.33 -11.12 28.40
CA ASN A 259 -18.31 -12.17 28.72
C ASN A 259 -17.65 -13.52 29.09
N TRP A 260 -16.80 -13.53 30.12
CA TRP A 260 -15.90 -14.64 30.50
C TRP A 260 -16.58 -15.97 30.81
N ASN A 261 -17.75 -15.95 31.44
CA ASN A 261 -18.49 -17.17 31.78
C ASN A 261 -18.96 -17.93 30.52
N LEU A 262 -19.27 -17.20 29.45
CA LEU A 262 -19.72 -17.74 28.17
C LEU A 262 -18.54 -18.25 27.34
N ILE A 263 -17.44 -17.49 27.36
CA ILE A 263 -16.17 -17.84 26.70
C ILE A 263 -15.64 -19.19 27.19
N LYS A 264 -15.61 -19.42 28.51
CA LYS A 264 -15.07 -20.65 29.07
C LYS A 264 -15.78 -21.89 28.52
N LYS A 265 -17.11 -21.85 28.49
CA LYS A 265 -17.95 -22.94 27.97
C LYS A 265 -17.71 -23.21 26.48
N GLU A 266 -17.61 -22.15 25.67
CA GLU A 266 -17.43 -22.30 24.23
C GLU A 266 -15.99 -22.66 23.83
N ILE A 267 -14.98 -22.22 24.61
CA ILE A 267 -13.59 -22.70 24.49
C ILE A 267 -13.55 -24.21 24.74
N GLU A 268 -14.11 -24.68 25.85
CA GLU A 268 -14.13 -26.12 26.17
C GLU A 268 -14.76 -26.94 25.02
N ASN A 269 -15.88 -26.49 24.47
CA ASN A 269 -16.56 -27.16 23.35
C ASN A 269 -15.79 -27.10 22.01
N THR A 270 -15.15 -25.97 21.70
CA THR A 270 -14.47 -25.75 20.43
C THR A 270 -13.12 -26.47 20.37
N PHE A 271 -12.40 -26.52 21.49
CA PHE A 271 -11.06 -27.13 21.56
C PHE A 271 -11.08 -28.63 21.83
N VAL A 272 -12.13 -29.19 22.45
CA VAL A 272 -12.31 -30.65 22.59
C VAL A 272 -12.47 -31.34 21.23
N ASN A 273 -12.98 -30.62 20.23
CA ASN A 273 -13.23 -31.14 18.88
C ASN A 273 -12.13 -30.85 17.86
N SER A 274 -11.08 -30.09 18.21
CA SER A 274 -9.97 -29.75 17.29
C SER A 274 -8.67 -30.46 17.71
N THR A 275 -8.31 -31.55 17.05
CA THR A 275 -7.08 -32.31 17.30
C THR A 275 -5.79 -31.53 17.04
N HIS A 276 -5.84 -30.43 16.27
CA HIS A 276 -4.67 -29.67 15.82
C HIS A 276 -4.28 -28.45 16.69
N LEU A 277 -5.05 -28.08 17.73
CA LEU A 277 -4.82 -26.83 18.48
C LEU A 277 -4.25 -26.99 19.89
N LYS A 278 -4.00 -28.23 20.35
CA LYS A 278 -3.51 -28.53 21.73
C LYS A 278 -2.23 -27.77 22.12
N GLY A 279 -1.35 -27.43 21.17
CA GLY A 279 -0.07 -26.77 21.45
C GLY A 279 -0.15 -25.27 21.79
N ARG A 280 -1.18 -24.54 21.34
CA ARG A 280 -1.32 -23.09 21.66
C ARG A 280 -2.15 -22.82 22.92
N VAL A 281 -2.84 -23.84 23.43
CA VAL A 281 -3.76 -23.73 24.58
C VAL A 281 -3.03 -23.68 25.92
N LEU A 282 -1.83 -24.27 26.02
CA LEU A 282 -1.05 -24.20 27.27
C LEU A 282 -0.61 -22.75 27.58
N GLY A 283 -0.36 -21.92 26.56
CA GLY A 283 -0.12 -20.48 26.76
C GLY A 283 -1.37 -19.70 27.21
N PHE A 284 -2.58 -20.15 26.83
CA PHE A 284 -3.84 -19.52 27.26
C PHE A 284 -4.21 -19.88 28.70
N LYS A 285 -3.93 -21.11 29.13
CA LYS A 285 -4.21 -21.57 30.50
C LYS A 285 -3.25 -20.93 31.51
N ASP A 286 -1.99 -20.73 31.13
CA ASP A 286 -0.99 -20.07 31.99
C ASP A 286 -1.13 -18.53 31.98
N SER A 287 -1.66 -17.94 30.90
CA SER A 287 -2.07 -16.52 30.88
C SER A 287 -3.35 -16.21 31.67
N TYR A 288 -4.07 -17.24 32.13
CA TYR A 288 -5.26 -17.09 32.98
C TYR A 288 -4.90 -16.57 34.38
N GLU A 289 -3.65 -16.78 34.82
CA GLU A 289 -3.10 -16.19 36.05
C GLU A 289 -2.13 -15.03 35.78
N PHE A 290 -1.58 -14.92 34.55
CA PHE A 290 -0.60 -13.89 34.20
C PHE A 290 -1.22 -12.72 33.40
N GLU A 291 -1.53 -11.66 34.13
CA GLU A 291 -1.77 -10.27 33.68
C GLU A 291 -3.11 -9.91 33.00
N LYS A 292 -3.99 -9.38 33.87
CA LYS A 292 -5.15 -8.53 33.60
C LYS A 292 -5.01 -7.38 32.58
N HIS A 293 -3.85 -7.06 31.97
CA HIS A 293 -3.74 -5.79 31.21
C HIS A 293 -2.75 -5.64 30.03
N LYS A 294 -1.95 -6.64 29.61
CA LYS A 294 -0.87 -6.37 28.62
C LYS A 294 -0.95 -7.07 27.27
N PHE A 295 -1.64 -8.20 27.13
CA PHE A 295 -1.57 -8.98 25.88
C PHE A 295 -2.34 -8.36 24.70
N PHE A 296 -3.37 -7.53 24.96
CA PHE A 296 -4.27 -7.04 23.90
C PHE A 296 -3.77 -5.79 23.14
N LYS A 297 -2.72 -5.10 23.61
CA LYS A 297 -2.24 -3.85 22.96
C LYS A 297 -1.39 -4.07 21.70
N SER A 298 -0.82 -5.26 21.47
CA SER A 298 0.04 -5.52 20.31
C SER A 298 -0.70 -6.04 19.08
N PHE A 299 -1.92 -6.56 19.24
CA PHE A 299 -2.66 -7.22 18.14
C PHE A 299 -3.72 -6.32 17.48
N LEU A 300 -3.99 -5.14 18.05
CA LEU A 300 -4.96 -4.16 17.55
C LEU A 300 -4.32 -2.92 16.88
N ARG A 301 -3.02 -2.97 16.59
CA ARG A 301 -2.34 -1.98 15.73
C ARG A 301 -2.38 -2.41 14.27
#